data_AF-A0A420M6M2-F1
#
_entry.id   AF-A0A420M6M2-F1
#
_cell.length_a   1.000
_cell.length_b   1.000
_cell.length_c   1.000
_cell.angle_alpha   90.00
_cell.angle_beta   90.00
_cell.angle_gamma   90.00
#
_symmetry.space_group_name_H-M   'P 1'
#
loop_
_entity.id
_entity.type
_entity.pdbx_description
1 polymer ?
#
loop_
_entity_poly.entity_id
_entity_poly.type
_entity_poly.pdbx_seq_one_letter_code
_entity_poly.pdbx_strand_id
1 'polypeptide(L)'
;MQTLKGLTSDTWGGPSGVVLPPHRIIGKLNGRPLRMLPRKKPDLVFCHNDLSMNNVIVDEKTFKIKAIIDWEYAGFFSPEFERPFYQRAGPSIALRDELDDTGALMDIISEQSEYTHMSMRTLIK
;
A
#
# COMPACT_ATOMS: atom_id res chain seq x y z
N MET A 1 3.34 -1.70 -14.01
CA MET A 1 3.01 -2.67 -12.94
C MET A 1 1.97 -3.74 -13.33
N GLN A 2 1.61 -3.93 -14.60
CA GLN A 2 0.52 -4.86 -14.97
C GLN A 2 0.87 -6.33 -14.70
N THR A 3 2.14 -6.71 -14.89
CA THR A 3 2.64 -8.07 -14.60
C THR A 3 2.48 -8.45 -13.12
N LEU A 4 2.87 -7.56 -12.20
CA LEU A 4 2.77 -7.82 -10.75
C LEU A 4 1.32 -7.83 -10.28
N LYS A 5 0.45 -7.01 -10.88
CA LYS A 5 -0.99 -7.06 -10.61
C LYS A 5 -1.66 -8.37 -11.07
N GLY A 6 -0.98 -9.19 -11.86
CA GLY A 6 -1.41 -10.54 -12.20
C GLY A 6 -1.14 -11.59 -11.12
N LEU A 7 -0.28 -11.28 -10.14
CA LEU A 7 -0.08 -12.12 -8.95
C LEU A 7 -1.19 -11.81 -7.94
N THR A 8 -2.05 -12.79 -7.69
CA THR A 8 -3.22 -12.64 -6.81
C THR A 8 -3.15 -13.53 -5.57
N SER A 9 -3.79 -13.09 -4.48
CA SER A 9 -3.89 -13.85 -3.23
C SER A 9 -5.20 -13.54 -2.50
N ASP A 10 -5.65 -14.45 -1.64
CA ASP A 10 -6.71 -14.24 -0.65
C ASP A 10 -6.15 -13.87 0.74
N THR A 11 -4.83 -13.89 0.88
CA THR A 11 -4.09 -13.62 2.11
C THR A 11 -3.34 -12.30 1.97
N TRP A 12 -3.52 -11.42 2.96
CA TRP A 12 -2.90 -10.10 2.99
C TRP A 12 -1.42 -10.15 3.33
N GLY A 13 -0.68 -9.13 2.90
CA GLY A 13 0.66 -8.85 3.35
C GLY A 13 1.76 -9.53 2.53
N GLY A 14 2.97 -9.46 3.06
CA GLY A 14 4.18 -9.95 2.40
C GLY A 14 4.38 -11.46 2.54
N PRO A 15 5.50 -11.99 2.01
CA PRO A 15 5.81 -13.43 2.03
C PRO A 15 5.86 -14.07 3.43
N SER A 16 6.08 -13.27 4.48
CA SER A 16 6.09 -13.71 5.88
C SER A 16 4.70 -13.70 6.54
N GLY A 17 3.65 -13.30 5.82
CA GLY A 17 2.29 -13.10 6.35
C GLY A 17 2.13 -11.83 7.21
N VAL A 18 3.19 -11.05 7.38
CA VAL A 18 3.13 -9.75 8.07
C VAL A 18 2.51 -8.72 7.12
N VAL A 19 1.52 -7.99 7.63
CA VAL A 19 0.86 -6.90 6.92
C VAL A 19 1.50 -5.59 7.35
N LEU A 20 2.49 -5.14 6.59
CA LEU A 20 3.10 -3.82 6.73
C LEU A 20 2.41 -2.86 5.74
N PRO A 21 1.58 -1.91 6.22
CA PRO A 21 0.89 -0.97 5.35
C PRO A 21 1.87 0.06 4.75
N PRO A 22 1.51 0.72 3.63
CA PRO A 22 2.34 1.76 3.03
C PRO A 22 2.77 2.84 4.03
N HIS A 23 3.97 3.39 3.85
CA HIS A 23 4.51 4.48 4.69
C HIS A 23 3.52 5.65 4.85
N ARG A 24 2.75 5.99 3.81
CA ARG A 24 1.77 7.10 3.86
C ARG A 24 0.62 6.92 4.86
N ILE A 25 0.36 5.70 5.32
CA ILE A 25 -0.72 5.40 6.28
C ILE A 25 -0.21 4.80 7.60
N ILE A 26 1.04 4.35 7.67
CA ILE A 26 1.60 3.70 8.88
C ILE A 26 1.57 4.61 10.11
N GLY A 27 1.82 5.91 9.93
CA GLY A 27 1.79 6.91 11.01
C GLY A 27 0.40 7.07 11.64
N LYS A 28 -0.67 6.71 10.92
CA LYS A 28 -2.06 6.74 11.43
C LYS A 28 -2.45 5.46 12.18
N LEU A 29 -1.66 4.40 12.05
CA LEU A 29 -1.95 3.07 12.61
C LEU A 29 -1.23 2.78 13.92
N ASN A 30 -0.58 3.78 14.52
CA ASN A 30 0.15 3.69 15.79
C ASN A 30 1.18 2.53 15.85
N GLY A 31 1.72 2.13 14.69
CA GLY A 31 2.81 1.14 14.58
C GLY A 31 2.47 -0.29 15.00
N ARG A 32 1.19 -0.68 15.13
CA ARG A 32 0.81 -2.04 15.52
C ARG A 32 0.74 -2.97 14.31
N PRO A 33 1.14 -4.24 14.44
CA PRO A 33 0.88 -5.26 13.43
C PRO A 33 -0.62 -5.34 13.11
N LEU A 34 -0.97 -5.31 11.82
CA LEU A 34 -2.36 -5.43 11.38
C LEU A 34 -2.77 -6.90 11.29
N ARG A 35 -3.81 -7.27 12.03
CA ARG A 35 -4.47 -8.57 11.89
C ARG A 35 -5.62 -8.43 10.89
N MET A 36 -5.33 -8.71 9.63
CA MET A 36 -6.31 -8.67 8.54
C MET A 36 -7.21 -9.89 8.57
N LEU A 37 -8.47 -9.71 8.18
CA LEU A 37 -9.42 -10.79 8.01
C LEU A 37 -9.12 -11.54 6.69
N PRO A 38 -9.28 -12.88 6.64
CA PRO A 38 -9.15 -13.64 5.40
C PRO A 38 -10.13 -13.15 4.32
N ARG A 39 -9.68 -13.07 3.07
CA ARG A 39 -10.57 -12.73 1.94
C ARG A 39 -11.37 -13.97 1.52
N LYS A 40 -12.60 -13.76 1.07
CA LYS A 40 -13.43 -14.83 0.49
C LYS A 40 -13.01 -15.21 -0.94
N LYS A 41 -12.23 -14.35 -1.59
CA LYS A 41 -11.79 -14.48 -2.99
C LYS A 41 -10.33 -14.03 -3.09
N PRO A 42 -9.54 -14.59 -4.03
CA PRO A 42 -8.18 -14.15 -4.26
C PRO A 42 -8.15 -12.89 -5.14
N ASP A 43 -8.63 -11.77 -4.59
CA ASP A 43 -8.77 -10.49 -5.29
C ASP A 43 -7.80 -9.41 -4.80
N LEU A 44 -6.87 -9.78 -3.91
CA LEU A 44 -5.70 -8.96 -3.63
C LEU A 44 -4.68 -9.12 -4.74
N VAL A 45 -3.94 -8.06 -5.02
CA VAL A 45 -2.88 -8.03 -6.02
C VAL A 45 -1.54 -7.69 -5.37
N PHE A 46 -0.45 -8.15 -5.98
CA PHE A 46 0.88 -7.83 -5.47
C PHE A 46 1.23 -6.36 -5.74
N CYS A 47 1.37 -5.60 -4.65
CA CYS A 47 1.70 -4.18 -4.62
C CYS A 47 3.10 -3.98 -4.05
N HIS A 48 3.83 -2.99 -4.54
CA HIS A 48 5.08 -2.47 -3.99
C HIS A 48 4.81 -1.51 -2.82
N ASN A 49 3.72 -0.75 -2.86
CA ASN A 49 3.27 0.19 -1.82
C ASN A 49 4.16 1.42 -1.55
N ASP A 50 5.33 1.50 -2.18
CA ASP A 50 6.25 2.63 -2.12
C ASP A 50 6.94 2.90 -3.47
N LEU A 51 6.19 2.74 -4.57
CA LEU A 51 6.76 2.87 -5.92
C LEU A 51 6.85 4.33 -6.38
N SER A 52 7.83 5.06 -5.84
CA SER A 52 8.27 6.38 -6.35
C SER A 52 9.38 6.23 -7.40
N MET A 53 9.72 7.31 -8.11
CA MET A 53 10.86 7.30 -9.04
C MET A 53 12.20 6.99 -8.35
N ASN A 54 12.32 7.27 -7.05
CA ASN A 54 13.55 6.99 -6.29
C ASN A 54 13.82 5.48 -6.18
N ASN A 55 12.78 4.65 -6.29
CA ASN A 55 12.85 3.20 -6.22
C ASN A 55 12.93 2.53 -7.61
N VAL A 56 13.12 3.32 -8.67
CA VAL A 56 13.28 2.84 -10.06
C VAL A 56 14.68 3.17 -10.57
N ILE A 57 15.50 2.15 -10.74
CA ILE A 57 16.83 2.29 -11.34
C ILE A 57 16.69 2.22 -12.85
N VAL A 58 17.19 3.25 -13.53
CA VAL A 58 17.22 3.32 -14.99
C VAL A 58 18.65 3.30 -15.51
N ASP A 59 18.82 2.74 -16.70
CA ASP A 59 20.05 2.85 -17.46
C ASP A 59 20.21 4.27 -18.00
N GLU A 60 21.31 4.95 -17.68
CA GLU A 60 21.51 6.37 -18.06
C GLU A 60 21.57 6.60 -19.58
N LYS A 61 21.94 5.58 -20.36
CA LYS A 61 22.14 5.71 -21.83
C LYS A 61 20.87 5.38 -22.60
N THR A 62 20.14 4.36 -22.14
CA THR A 62 18.97 3.82 -22.85
C THR A 62 17.64 4.22 -22.21
N PHE A 63 17.67 4.78 -20.99
CA PHE A 63 16.51 5.09 -20.16
C PHE A 63 15.59 3.89 -19.89
N LYS A 64 16.09 2.67 -20.10
CA LYS A 64 15.36 1.44 -19.76
C LYS A 64 15.45 1.19 -18.27
N ILE A 65 14.33 0.76 -17.67
CA ILE A 65 14.29 0.30 -16.28
C ILE A 65 15.20 -0.93 -16.16
N LYS A 66 16.16 -0.86 -15.24
CA LYS A 66 17.09 -1.94 -14.88
C LYS A 66 16.61 -2.70 -13.66
N ALA A 67 16.05 -2.00 -12.68
CA ALA A 67 15.55 -2.60 -11.46
C ALA A 67 14.47 -1.73 -10.81
N ILE A 68 13.61 -2.38 -10.04
CA ILE A 68 12.77 -1.76 -9.03
C ILE A 68 13.27 -2.29 -7.68
N ILE A 69 13.52 -1.41 -6.73
CA ILE A 69 14.16 -1.71 -5.44
C ILE A 69 13.26 -1.31 -4.27
N ASP A 70 13.69 -1.60 -3.04
CA ASP A 70 13.03 -1.16 -1.82
C ASP A 70 11.62 -1.76 -1.60
N TRP A 71 11.57 -3.09 -1.58
CA TRP A 71 10.34 -3.88 -1.52
C TRP A 71 9.81 -4.09 -0.08
N GLU A 72 10.24 -3.30 0.91
CA GLU A 72 9.92 -3.57 2.32
C GLU A 72 8.42 -3.49 2.64
N TYR A 73 7.68 -2.63 1.92
CA TYR A 73 6.22 -2.50 2.03
C TYR A 73 5.45 -3.44 1.08
N ALA A 74 6.15 -4.29 0.32
CA ALA A 74 5.50 -5.07 -0.72
C ALA A 74 4.70 -6.25 -0.17
N GLY A 75 3.61 -6.57 -0.86
CA GLY A 75 2.74 -7.70 -0.50
C GLY A 75 1.42 -7.69 -1.24
N PHE A 76 0.52 -8.57 -0.82
CA PHE A 76 -0.83 -8.66 -1.37
C PHE A 76 -1.78 -7.69 -0.65
N PHE A 77 -2.32 -6.74 -1.42
CA PHE A 77 -3.25 -5.70 -0.95
C PHE A 77 -4.35 -5.49 -1.99
N SER A 78 -5.39 -4.74 -1.62
CA SER A 78 -6.38 -4.29 -2.61
C SER A 78 -5.70 -3.35 -3.64
N PRO A 79 -6.09 -3.38 -4.92
CA PRO A 79 -5.43 -2.60 -5.99
C PRO A 79 -5.31 -1.09 -5.74
N GLU A 80 -6.19 -0.54 -4.89
CA GLU A 80 -6.23 0.85 -4.45
C GLU A 80 -4.96 1.27 -3.70
N PHE A 81 -4.23 0.33 -3.10
CA PHE A 81 -2.99 0.59 -2.38
C PHE A 81 -1.82 0.96 -3.31
N GLU A 82 -1.86 0.57 -4.59
CA GLU A 82 -0.79 0.85 -5.55
C GLU A 82 -1.15 2.04 -6.45
N ARG A 83 -0.75 3.24 -6.02
CA ARG A 83 -0.85 4.45 -6.84
C ARG A 83 0.39 4.66 -7.72
N PRO A 84 0.25 5.26 -8.90
CA PRO A 84 1.34 5.42 -9.85
C PRO A 84 2.27 6.60 -9.51
N PHE A 85 2.77 6.67 -8.27
CA PHE A 85 3.65 7.76 -7.81
C PHE A 85 4.96 7.85 -8.62
N TYR A 86 5.42 6.75 -9.22
CA TYR A 86 6.54 6.71 -10.17
C TYR A 86 6.34 7.55 -11.45
N GLN A 87 5.14 8.09 -11.70
CA GLN A 87 4.90 8.97 -12.85
C GLN A 87 5.32 10.42 -12.59
N ARG A 88 5.75 10.76 -11.37
CA ARG A 88 6.16 12.12 -11.02
C ARG A 88 7.31 12.16 -10.03
N ALA A 89 7.91 13.35 -9.91
CA ALA A 89 8.91 13.65 -8.90
C ALA A 89 8.35 13.57 -7.47
N GLY A 90 9.21 13.13 -6.55
CA GLY A 90 8.96 13.16 -5.12
C GLY A 90 8.50 11.83 -4.52
N PRO A 91 8.08 11.87 -3.24
CA PRO A 91 7.73 10.69 -2.45
C PRO A 91 6.42 10.02 -2.87
N SER A 92 6.21 8.78 -2.38
CA SER A 92 4.98 7.99 -2.52
C SER A 92 3.83 8.43 -1.60
N ILE A 93 3.59 9.74 -1.53
CA ILE A 93 2.48 10.37 -0.79
C ILE A 93 1.77 11.36 -1.71
N ALA A 94 0.48 11.62 -1.52
CA ALA A 94 -0.22 12.66 -2.27
C ALA A 94 0.41 14.04 -2.03
N LEU A 95 0.64 14.80 -3.11
CA LEU A 95 1.05 16.21 -3.04
C LEU A 95 -0.19 17.13 -3.03
N ARG A 96 0.00 18.43 -2.75
CA ARG A 96 -1.08 19.41 -2.49
C ARG A 96 -2.23 19.39 -3.52
N ASP A 97 -1.90 19.21 -4.79
CA ASP A 97 -2.88 19.25 -5.89
C ASP A 97 -3.35 17.86 -6.33
N GLU A 98 -2.96 16.81 -5.60
CA GLU A 98 -3.36 15.44 -5.85
C GLU A 98 -4.43 14.99 -4.87
N LEU A 99 -5.28 14.06 -5.32
CA LEU A 99 -6.20 13.37 -4.43
C LEU A 99 -5.40 12.66 -3.32
N ASP A 100 -5.69 12.93 -2.05
CA ASP A 100 -5.15 12.16 -0.92
C ASP A 100 -6.01 10.91 -0.70
N ASP A 101 -5.44 9.74 -0.98
CA ASP A 101 -6.09 8.43 -0.82
C ASP A 101 -6.00 7.88 0.61
N THR A 102 -5.29 8.55 1.52
CA THR A 102 -5.00 8.03 2.85
C THR A 102 -6.28 7.67 3.62
N GLY A 103 -7.33 8.50 3.54
CA GLY A 103 -8.61 8.22 4.21
C GLY A 103 -9.26 6.93 3.71
N ALA A 104 -9.35 6.77 2.37
CA ALA A 104 -9.93 5.58 1.75
C ALA A 104 -9.15 4.30 2.09
N LEU A 105 -7.82 4.37 2.15
CA LEU A 105 -7.00 3.22 2.56
C LEU A 105 -7.20 2.85 4.03
N MET A 106 -7.37 3.86 4.90
CA MET A 106 -7.68 3.63 6.32
C MET A 106 -9.06 2.99 6.49
N ASP A 107 -10.05 3.39 5.70
CA ASP A 107 -11.37 2.78 5.69
C ASP A 107 -11.29 1.31 5.27
N ILE A 108 -10.54 0.98 4.20
CA ILE A 108 -10.30 -0.41 3.79
C ILE A 108 -9.66 -1.22 4.92
N ILE A 109 -8.63 -0.69 5.58
CA ILE A 109 -8.00 -1.40 6.72
C ILE A 109 -9.01 -1.61 7.84
N SER A 110 -9.75 -0.57 8.23
CA SER A 110 -10.71 -0.67 9.33
C SER A 110 -11.85 -1.65 9.04
N GLU A 111 -12.27 -1.77 7.78
CA GLU A 111 -13.33 -2.72 7.38
C GLU A 111 -12.82 -4.15 7.23
N GLN A 112 -11.55 -4.34 6.88
CA GLN A 112 -10.97 -5.63 6.52
C GLN A 112 -10.00 -6.19 7.57
N SER A 113 -9.98 -5.62 8.77
CA SER A 113 -9.12 -6.07 9.85
C SER A 113 -9.81 -5.98 11.20
N GLU A 114 -9.18 -6.53 12.23
CA GLU A 114 -9.61 -6.35 13.61
C GLU A 114 -9.24 -4.96 14.17
N TYR A 115 -8.63 -4.10 13.35
CA TYR A 115 -8.37 -2.71 13.70
C TYR A 115 -9.70 -1.97 13.81
N THR A 116 -10.14 -1.76 15.05
CA THR A 116 -11.22 -0.82 15.32
C THR A 116 -10.60 0.57 15.35
N HIS A 117 -10.86 1.39 14.33
CA HIS A 117 -10.60 2.82 14.47
C HIS A 117 -11.39 3.26 15.71
N MET A 118 -10.71 3.67 16.79
CA MET A 118 -11.35 4.40 17.88
C MET A 118 -11.87 5.71 17.28
N SER A 119 -13.00 5.65 16.59
CA SER A 119 -13.67 6.85 16.14
C SER A 119 -14.05 7.62 17.40
N MET A 120 -13.84 8.93 17.40
CA MET A 120 -14.37 9.85 18.39
C MET A 120 -15.92 9.90 18.40
N ARG A 121 -16.62 8.80 18.05
CA ARG A 121 -18.08 8.68 18.10
C ARG A 121 -18.61 8.05 19.39
N THR A 122 -17.74 7.63 20.33
CA THR A 122 -18.19 7.07 21.62
C THR A 122 -18.01 8.03 22.81
N LEU A 123 -17.72 9.32 22.58
CA LEU A 123 -17.58 10.34 23.63
C LEU A 123 -18.78 11.29 23.73
N ILE A 124 -19.97 10.81 23.37
CA ILE A 124 -21.24 11.43 23.76
C ILE A 124 -22.17 10.33 24.25
N LYS A 125 -22.09 10.04 25.55
CA LYS A 125 -23.21 9.59 26.37
C LYS A 125 -23.24 10.45 27.62
#